data_AF-A0A7D9D9T5-F1
#
_entry.id   AF-A0A7D9D9T5-F1
#
_cell.length_a   1.000
_cell.length_b   1.000
_cell.length_c   1.000
_cell.angle_alpha   90.00
_cell.angle_beta   90.00
_cell.angle_gamma   90.00
#
_symmetry.space_group_name_H-M   'P 1'
#
loop_
_entity.id
_entity.type
_entity.pdbx_description
1 polymer ?
#
loop_
_entity_poly.entity_id
_entity_poly.type
_entity_poly.pdbx_seq_one_letter_code
_entity_poly.pdbx_strand_id
1 'polypeptide(L)'
;MPERDQHGRLGGFLEIEDHEYMDAWRKRYVLLDETTLKFYFGKETMQESIKDAPSETIDLAYITKVAITTNKPKADYCFEIHKASKKWYLRSESESEIEEWFKALHKAAVNPNVERAGSVKSTDSNDSIDYTINTEPESRVCYETKIIGGIPVRTVKTNTGDSDSLPNSRCNSGTSDSIKPVKGGYCVKQGAVVKSWKRRYLKLDMFKFCYFEKETDKEPRGSVSATDLRGAKPHEGAFSNKQNVFEVETPHRTYYIQAESQQEMMEWIKAFKQVIRSIKGKSTVVSPNAIK
;
A
#
# COMPACT_ATOMS: atom_id res chain seq x y z
N MET A 1 1.98 -19.70 -13.10
CA MET A 1 0.59 -19.28 -13.30
C MET A 1 -0.04 -19.06 -11.94
N PRO A 2 -0.79 -17.97 -11.73
CA PRO A 2 -1.47 -17.74 -10.47
C PRO A 2 -2.52 -18.82 -10.25
N GLU A 3 -2.60 -19.30 -9.02
CA GLU A 3 -3.54 -20.35 -8.63
C GLU A 3 -4.79 -19.71 -8.04
N ARG A 4 -5.94 -20.37 -8.23
CA ARG A 4 -7.16 -20.02 -7.50
C ARG A 4 -7.26 -20.89 -6.27
N ASP A 5 -7.47 -20.26 -5.12
CA ASP A 5 -7.74 -21.03 -3.91
C ASP A 5 -9.15 -21.64 -3.93
N GLN A 6 -9.47 -22.41 -2.89
CA GLN A 6 -10.80 -23.03 -2.73
C GLN A 6 -11.98 -22.05 -2.68
N HIS A 7 -11.72 -20.74 -2.55
CA HIS A 7 -12.72 -19.68 -2.56
C HIS A 7 -12.70 -18.88 -3.89
N GLY A 8 -11.96 -19.36 -4.90
CA GLY A 8 -11.83 -18.69 -6.20
C GLY A 8 -10.92 -17.47 -6.21
N ARG A 9 -10.26 -17.14 -5.09
CA ARG A 9 -9.36 -15.98 -4.96
C ARG A 9 -8.07 -16.24 -5.71
N LEU A 10 -7.61 -15.24 -6.45
CA LEU A 10 -6.39 -15.36 -7.25
C LEU A 10 -5.17 -15.14 -6.35
N GLY A 11 -4.29 -16.12 -6.28
CA GLY A 11 -3.12 -16.09 -5.43
C GLY A 11 -1.88 -16.64 -6.13
N GLY A 12 -0.70 -16.13 -5.78
CA GLY A 12 0.53 -16.57 -6.43
C GLY A 12 1.76 -15.82 -5.97
N PHE A 13 2.93 -16.35 -6.32
CA PHE A 13 4.19 -15.69 -6.02
C PHE A 13 4.54 -14.67 -7.10
N LEU A 14 4.74 -13.43 -6.69
CA LEU A 14 5.23 -12.37 -7.56
C LEU A 14 6.51 -11.77 -6.97
N GLU A 15 7.33 -11.22 -7.84
CA GLU A 15 8.45 -10.40 -7.43
C GLU A 15 8.03 -8.94 -7.39
N ILE A 16 8.18 -8.33 -6.22
CA ILE A 16 7.77 -6.95 -6.00
C ILE A 16 9.01 -6.10 -5.79
N GLU A 17 9.08 -4.97 -6.48
CA GLU A 17 10.14 -4.01 -6.22
C GLU A 17 10.02 -3.47 -4.80
N ASP A 18 11.10 -3.63 -4.06
CA ASP A 18 11.24 -3.03 -2.77
C ASP A 18 11.49 -1.53 -2.92
N HIS A 19 10.49 -0.73 -2.58
CA HIS A 19 10.56 0.73 -2.65
C HIS A 19 11.71 1.32 -1.81
N GLU A 20 12.20 0.59 -0.79
CA GLU A 20 13.32 1.03 0.06
C GLU A 20 14.70 0.70 -0.55
N TYR A 21 14.74 -0.16 -1.56
CA TYR A 21 15.92 -0.70 -2.21
C TYR A 21 15.68 -0.70 -3.72
N MET A 22 15.89 0.45 -4.36
CA MET A 22 15.80 0.62 -5.83
C MET A 22 16.43 -0.59 -6.55
N ASP A 23 15.68 -1.20 -7.47
CA ASP A 23 16.04 -2.41 -8.25
C ASP A 23 16.17 -3.73 -7.47
N ALA A 24 15.83 -3.80 -6.18
CA ALA A 24 15.78 -5.06 -5.45
C ALA A 24 14.37 -5.67 -5.52
N TRP A 25 14.28 -6.80 -6.23
CA TRP A 25 13.06 -7.58 -6.36
C TRP A 25 12.95 -8.57 -5.21
N ARG A 26 11.79 -8.64 -4.56
CA ARG A 26 11.53 -9.60 -3.48
C ARG A 26 10.35 -10.48 -3.81
N LYS A 27 10.55 -11.78 -3.67
CA LYS A 27 9.47 -12.77 -3.75
C LYS A 27 8.46 -12.54 -2.62
N ARG A 28 7.20 -12.37 -3.00
CA ARG A 28 6.05 -12.19 -2.12
C ARG A 28 4.94 -13.12 -2.59
N TYR A 29 4.20 -13.68 -1.65
CA TYR A 29 2.95 -14.32 -2.00
C TYR A 29 1.86 -13.23 -2.02
N VAL A 30 1.20 -13.08 -3.16
CA VAL A 30 0.17 -12.07 -3.39
C VAL A 30 -1.17 -12.77 -3.45
N LEU A 31 -2.18 -12.20 -2.80
CA LEU A 31 -3.53 -12.72 -2.77
C LEU A 31 -4.52 -11.59 -3.10
N LEU A 32 -5.21 -11.75 -4.22
CA LEU A 32 -6.31 -10.88 -4.64
C LEU A 32 -7.62 -11.46 -4.09
N ASP A 33 -8.14 -10.75 -3.10
CA ASP A 33 -9.45 -10.97 -2.49
C ASP A 33 -10.51 -10.09 -3.18
N GLU A 34 -11.77 -10.18 -2.75
CA GLU A 34 -12.88 -9.40 -3.33
C GLU A 34 -12.67 -7.88 -3.25
N THR A 35 -12.17 -7.40 -2.11
CA THR A 35 -12.04 -5.96 -1.81
C THR A 35 -10.60 -5.53 -1.56
N THR A 36 -9.67 -6.49 -1.47
CA THR A 36 -8.29 -6.20 -1.08
C THR A 36 -7.27 -6.99 -1.88
N LEU A 37 -6.11 -6.38 -2.10
CA LEU A 37 -4.89 -7.04 -2.55
C LEU A 37 -3.93 -7.14 -1.37
N LYS A 38 -3.62 -8.37 -0.96
CA LYS A 38 -2.78 -8.68 0.21
C LYS A 38 -1.41 -9.18 -0.21
N PHE A 39 -0.38 -8.74 0.49
CA PHE A 39 1.01 -9.12 0.26
C PHE A 39 1.56 -9.85 1.47
N TYR A 40 2.07 -11.05 1.29
CA TYR A 40 2.68 -11.87 2.32
C TYR A 40 4.16 -12.10 2.03
N PHE A 41 4.95 -12.34 3.09
CA PHE A 41 6.33 -12.78 2.91
C PHE A 41 6.37 -14.07 2.13
N GLY A 42 7.18 -14.11 1.06
CA GLY A 42 7.38 -15.32 0.28
C GLY A 42 8.09 -16.37 1.13
N LYS A 43 7.43 -17.50 1.36
CA LYS A 43 8.00 -18.72 1.94
C LYS A 43 7.98 -19.82 0.88
N GLU A 44 8.34 -21.04 1.27
CA GLU A 44 8.41 -22.18 0.34
C GLU A 44 7.02 -22.53 -0.21
N THR A 45 5.97 -22.42 0.61
CA THR A 45 4.60 -22.73 0.21
C THR A 45 3.61 -21.58 0.46
N MET A 46 2.50 -21.57 -0.29
CA MET A 46 1.38 -20.64 -0.06
C MET A 46 0.90 -20.73 1.38
N GLN A 47 0.65 -21.94 1.88
CA GLN A 47 0.07 -22.19 3.20
C GLN A 47 0.96 -21.61 4.30
N GLU A 48 2.28 -21.68 4.16
CA GLU A 48 3.20 -21.09 5.12
C GLU A 48 3.25 -19.57 5.05
N SER A 49 3.17 -19.00 3.84
CA SER A 49 3.13 -17.56 3.63
C SER A 49 1.89 -16.92 4.25
N ILE A 50 0.72 -17.55 4.13
CA ILE A 50 -0.55 -17.01 4.63
C ILE A 50 -0.80 -17.28 6.13
N LYS A 51 0.05 -18.07 6.80
CA LYS A 51 -0.03 -18.27 8.27
C LYS A 51 0.23 -16.99 9.04
N ASP A 52 1.09 -16.12 8.52
CA ASP A 52 1.42 -14.84 9.14
C ASP A 52 0.47 -13.74 8.66
N ALA A 53 0.40 -12.66 9.43
CA ALA A 53 -0.32 -11.46 9.00
C ALA A 53 0.28 -10.91 7.69
N PRO A 54 -0.57 -10.35 6.78
CA PRO A 54 -0.07 -9.76 5.54
C PRO A 54 0.88 -8.60 5.86
N SER A 55 1.99 -8.56 5.14
CA SER A 55 2.98 -7.49 5.19
C SER A 55 2.44 -6.15 4.70
N GLU A 56 1.50 -6.19 3.73
CA GLU A 56 0.82 -5.02 3.22
C GLU A 56 -0.57 -5.42 2.71
N THR A 57 -1.54 -4.51 2.80
CA THR A 57 -2.89 -4.71 2.27
C THR A 57 -3.34 -3.43 1.57
N ILE A 58 -3.76 -3.56 0.32
CA ILE A 58 -4.30 -2.48 -0.48
C ILE A 58 -5.79 -2.74 -0.66
N ASP A 59 -6.62 -1.82 -0.19
CA ASP A 59 -8.03 -1.81 -0.55
C ASP A 59 -8.17 -1.34 -2.01
N LEU A 60 -8.85 -2.18 -2.80
CA LEU A 60 -8.99 -2.05 -4.24
C LEU A 60 -9.72 -0.78 -4.64
N ALA A 61 -10.62 -0.28 -3.78
CA ALA A 61 -11.35 0.96 -4.03
C ALA A 61 -10.43 2.20 -4.11
N TYR A 62 -9.21 2.12 -3.57
CA TYR A 62 -8.24 3.21 -3.61
C TYR A 62 -7.21 3.06 -4.74
N ILE A 63 -7.28 2.01 -5.55
CA ILE A 63 -6.38 1.86 -6.69
C ILE A 63 -6.80 2.85 -7.77
N THR A 64 -5.89 3.76 -8.14
CA THR A 64 -6.16 4.80 -9.14
C THR A 64 -5.70 4.40 -10.53
N LYS A 65 -4.81 3.40 -10.64
CA LYS A 65 -4.30 2.88 -11.91
C LYS A 65 -3.76 1.46 -11.73
N VAL A 66 -4.02 0.61 -12.71
CA VAL A 66 -3.31 -0.65 -12.94
C VAL A 66 -2.88 -0.62 -14.40
N ALA A 67 -1.60 -0.88 -14.71
CA ALA A 67 -1.12 -0.88 -16.09
C ALA A 67 0.08 -1.81 -16.28
N ILE A 68 0.12 -2.53 -17.40
CA ILE A 68 1.32 -3.22 -17.84
C ILE A 68 2.36 -2.17 -18.23
N THR A 69 3.62 -2.36 -17.83
CA THR A 69 4.71 -1.43 -18.11
C THR A 69 5.93 -2.15 -18.65
N THR A 70 6.43 -1.66 -19.79
CA THR A 70 7.67 -2.10 -20.45
C THR A 70 8.81 -1.10 -20.24
N ASN A 71 8.52 0.06 -19.63
CA ASN A 71 9.43 1.19 -19.51
C ASN A 71 10.44 1.04 -18.37
N LYS A 72 10.51 -0.12 -17.72
CA LYS A 72 11.39 -0.36 -16.58
C LYS A 72 12.62 -1.17 -17.00
N PRO A 73 13.83 -0.58 -16.97
CA PRO A 73 15.05 -1.32 -17.31
C PRO A 73 15.24 -2.49 -16.33
N LYS A 74 15.52 -3.70 -16.87
CA LYS A 74 15.74 -4.96 -16.12
C LYS A 74 14.50 -5.62 -15.51
N ALA A 75 13.30 -5.33 -16.01
CA ALA A 75 12.07 -6.02 -15.62
C ALA A 75 11.23 -6.37 -16.84
N ASP A 76 11.51 -7.53 -17.43
CA ASP A 76 10.58 -8.15 -18.37
C ASP A 76 9.31 -8.57 -17.60
N TYR A 77 8.16 -8.50 -18.26
CA TYR A 77 6.86 -8.91 -17.73
C TYR A 77 6.50 -8.22 -16.39
N CYS A 78 6.26 -6.91 -16.44
CA CYS A 78 5.98 -6.09 -15.26
C CYS A 78 4.66 -5.32 -15.41
N PHE A 79 3.93 -5.16 -14.29
CA PHE A 79 2.82 -4.21 -14.20
C PHE A 79 2.97 -3.31 -12.98
N GLU A 80 2.39 -2.11 -13.08
CA GLU A 80 2.37 -1.10 -12.04
C GLU A 80 0.97 -0.95 -11.44
N ILE A 81 0.92 -0.76 -10.11
CA ILE A 81 -0.28 -0.40 -9.37
C ILE A 81 -0.04 0.97 -8.76
N HIS A 82 -0.97 1.91 -8.95
CA HIS A 82 -0.92 3.22 -8.30
C HIS A 82 -2.01 3.36 -7.24
N LYS A 83 -1.63 3.91 -6.09
CA LYS A 83 -2.54 4.38 -5.04
C LYS A 83 -2.06 5.73 -4.55
N ALA A 84 -2.82 6.81 -4.79
CA ALA A 84 -2.56 8.18 -4.33
C ALA A 84 -1.08 8.65 -4.44
N SER A 85 -0.24 8.31 -3.46
CA SER A 85 1.19 8.67 -3.34
C SER A 85 2.13 7.46 -3.23
N LYS A 86 1.72 6.28 -3.72
CA LYS A 86 2.55 5.07 -3.74
C LYS A 86 2.29 4.29 -5.02
N LYS A 87 3.38 3.74 -5.55
CA LYS A 87 3.37 2.84 -6.70
C LYS A 87 4.01 1.52 -6.30
N TRP A 88 3.46 0.43 -6.81
CA TRP A 88 4.07 -0.89 -6.73
C TRP A 88 4.39 -1.36 -8.13
N TYR A 89 5.56 -1.97 -8.28
CA TYR A 89 5.94 -2.69 -9.49
C TYR A 89 6.01 -4.16 -9.16
N LEU A 90 5.27 -4.96 -9.91
CA LEU A 90 5.21 -6.40 -9.75
C LEU A 90 5.65 -7.03 -11.06
N ARG A 91 6.46 -8.08 -10.99
CA ARG A 91 6.87 -8.87 -12.15
C ARG A 91 6.73 -10.36 -11.88
N SER A 92 6.69 -11.12 -12.96
CA SER A 92 6.73 -12.57 -12.96
C SER A 92 7.72 -13.05 -14.03
N GLU A 93 8.00 -14.35 -14.03
CA GLU A 93 8.87 -14.99 -15.02
C GLU A 93 8.17 -15.19 -16.37
N SER A 94 6.84 -15.00 -16.44
CA SER A 94 6.03 -15.23 -17.62
C SER A 94 5.10 -14.05 -17.94
N GLU A 95 5.03 -13.70 -19.23
CA GLU A 95 4.08 -12.71 -19.78
C GLU A 95 2.62 -13.10 -19.51
N SER A 96 2.27 -14.36 -19.76
CA SER A 96 0.92 -14.90 -19.58
C SER A 96 0.44 -14.73 -18.12
N GLU A 97 1.33 -14.97 -17.17
CA GLU A 97 1.03 -14.78 -15.75
C GLU A 97 0.78 -13.32 -15.40
N ILE A 98 1.56 -12.39 -15.96
CA ILE A 98 1.39 -10.96 -15.73
C ILE A 98 0.13 -10.42 -16.37
N GLU A 99 -0.23 -10.91 -17.56
CA GLU A 99 -1.51 -10.58 -18.18
C GLU A 99 -2.70 -11.06 -17.35
N GLU A 100 -2.64 -12.27 -16.79
CA GLU A 100 -3.72 -12.81 -15.96
C GLU A 100 -3.89 -11.99 -14.67
N TRP A 101 -2.78 -11.71 -13.98
CA TRP A 101 -2.77 -10.82 -12.82
C TRP A 101 -3.31 -9.42 -13.15
N PHE A 102 -2.87 -8.84 -14.26
CA PHE A 102 -3.33 -7.54 -14.73
C PHE A 102 -4.84 -7.54 -14.98
N LYS A 103 -5.35 -8.52 -15.76
CA LYS A 103 -6.78 -8.62 -16.10
C LYS A 103 -7.64 -8.78 -14.85
N ALA A 104 -7.24 -9.67 -13.93
CA ALA A 104 -7.98 -9.92 -12.70
C ALA A 104 -8.01 -8.69 -11.78
N LEU A 105 -6.86 -8.08 -11.53
CA LEU A 105 -6.75 -6.92 -10.65
C LEU A 105 -7.44 -5.69 -11.26
N HIS A 106 -7.28 -5.46 -12.56
CA HIS A 106 -7.95 -4.36 -13.26
C HIS A 106 -9.47 -4.51 -13.18
N LYS A 107 -10.01 -5.72 -13.42
CA LYS A 107 -11.45 -6.00 -13.28
C LYS A 107 -11.93 -5.70 -11.84
N ALA A 108 -11.21 -6.18 -10.83
CA ALA A 108 -11.58 -6.00 -9.44
C ALA A 108 -11.48 -4.52 -8.98
N ALA A 109 -10.45 -3.79 -9.43
CA ALA A 109 -10.27 -2.38 -9.10
C ALA A 109 -11.30 -1.45 -9.79
N VAL A 110 -11.79 -1.82 -10.98
CA VAL A 110 -12.85 -1.06 -11.67
C VAL A 110 -14.22 -1.25 -11.00
N ASN A 111 -14.47 -2.45 -10.46
CA ASN A 111 -15.76 -2.85 -9.88
C ASN A 111 -15.61 -3.49 -8.48
N PRO A 112 -15.14 -2.74 -7.46
CA PRO A 112 -14.82 -3.29 -6.13
C PRO A 112 -16.04 -3.74 -5.28
N ASN A 113 -17.28 -3.64 -5.80
CA ASN A 113 -18.52 -3.95 -5.08
C ASN A 113 -19.38 -5.04 -5.75
N VAL A 114 -18.88 -5.74 -6.78
CA VAL A 114 -19.66 -6.73 -7.52
C VAL A 114 -19.45 -8.12 -6.92
N GLU A 115 -19.97 -8.35 -5.72
CA GLU A 115 -20.47 -9.66 -5.27
C GLU A 115 -21.55 -9.43 -4.19
N ARG A 116 -22.78 -9.21 -4.66
CA ARG A 116 -23.98 -9.39 -3.85
C ARG A 116 -25.08 -10.02 -4.71
N ALA A 117 -24.82 -11.22 -5.21
CA ALA A 117 -25.85 -12.15 -5.69
C ALA A 117 -25.28 -13.57 -5.84
N GLY A 118 -25.58 -14.42 -4.86
CA GLY A 118 -26.02 -15.81 -5.08
C GLY A 118 -25.06 -16.82 -5.73
N SER A 119 -24.52 -17.69 -4.89
CA SER A 119 -24.15 -19.08 -5.21
C SER A 119 -25.33 -19.86 -5.82
N VAL A 120 -25.17 -20.45 -7.03
CA VAL A 120 -25.68 -21.80 -7.42
C VAL A 120 -24.80 -22.38 -8.56
N LYS A 121 -24.70 -23.71 -8.52
CA LYS A 121 -23.88 -24.72 -9.22
C LYS A 121 -23.99 -24.83 -10.75
N SER A 122 -22.88 -25.29 -11.34
CA SER A 122 -22.65 -26.29 -12.41
C SER A 122 -23.71 -26.52 -13.50
N THR A 123 -23.30 -26.47 -14.79
CA THR A 123 -23.20 -27.65 -15.69
C THR A 123 -22.59 -27.28 -17.05
N ASP A 124 -21.90 -28.26 -17.64
CA ASP A 124 -21.23 -28.30 -18.95
C ASP A 124 -22.09 -27.90 -20.16
N SER A 125 -21.46 -27.35 -21.20
CA SER A 125 -21.35 -27.91 -22.57
C SER A 125 -20.96 -26.84 -23.60
N ASN A 126 -20.12 -27.25 -24.56
CA ASN A 126 -19.80 -26.56 -25.80
C ASN A 126 -21.05 -25.99 -26.50
N ASP A 127 -20.98 -24.75 -27.00
CA ASP A 127 -21.15 -24.52 -28.44
C ASP A 127 -20.72 -23.11 -28.87
N SER A 128 -20.07 -23.06 -30.02
CA SER A 128 -19.86 -21.85 -30.83
C SER A 128 -21.18 -21.33 -31.39
N ILE A 129 -21.38 -20.00 -31.48
CA ILE A 129 -21.91 -19.26 -32.66
C ILE A 129 -22.03 -17.75 -32.36
N ASP A 130 -21.95 -17.03 -33.48
CA ASP A 130 -21.76 -15.61 -33.78
C ASP A 130 -22.94 -14.64 -33.49
N TYR A 131 -22.62 -13.35 -33.58
CA TYR A 131 -23.37 -12.11 -33.30
C TYR A 131 -24.90 -12.06 -33.50
N THR A 132 -25.62 -11.42 -32.56
CA THR A 132 -26.69 -10.45 -32.89
C THR A 132 -26.98 -9.46 -31.74
N ILE A 133 -26.99 -8.16 -32.06
CA ILE A 133 -27.48 -7.07 -31.20
C ILE A 133 -29.00 -7.04 -31.29
N ASN A 134 -29.71 -7.04 -30.16
CA ASN A 134 -31.03 -6.39 -29.99
C ASN A 134 -31.30 -6.04 -28.50
N THR A 135 -31.43 -4.73 -28.30
CA THR A 135 -32.06 -3.87 -27.26
C THR A 135 -33.34 -4.43 -26.60
N GLU A 136 -33.71 -4.26 -25.31
CA GLU A 136 -33.77 -3.11 -24.36
C GLU A 136 -34.01 -3.60 -22.87
N PRO A 137 -34.17 -2.76 -21.81
CA PRO A 137 -33.13 -1.96 -21.15
C PRO A 137 -33.21 -2.09 -19.60
N GLU A 138 -32.24 -2.73 -18.93
CA GLU A 138 -32.06 -2.49 -17.50
C GLU A 138 -31.25 -1.21 -17.31
N SER A 139 -31.83 -0.25 -16.58
CA SER A 139 -31.39 1.14 -16.45
C SER A 139 -29.88 1.26 -16.16
N ARG A 140 -29.11 1.56 -17.20
CA ARG A 140 -27.70 1.91 -17.08
C ARG A 140 -27.61 3.29 -16.45
N VAL A 141 -27.36 3.34 -15.15
CA VAL A 141 -26.98 4.57 -14.47
C VAL A 141 -25.64 5.03 -15.04
N CYS A 142 -25.64 6.15 -15.77
CA CYS A 142 -24.44 6.72 -16.37
C CYS A 142 -23.76 7.69 -15.38
N TYR A 143 -22.50 7.42 -15.09
CA TYR A 143 -21.69 8.21 -14.17
C TYR A 143 -20.82 9.17 -14.97
N GLU A 144 -20.77 10.43 -14.55
CA GLU A 144 -19.78 11.38 -15.04
C GLU A 144 -18.69 11.58 -13.99
N THR A 145 -17.44 11.39 -14.42
CA THR A 145 -16.28 11.67 -13.58
C THR A 145 -15.82 13.09 -13.85
N LYS A 146 -15.92 13.97 -12.85
CA LYS A 146 -15.35 15.32 -12.90
C LYS A 146 -14.15 15.39 -11.97
N ILE A 147 -13.10 16.08 -12.42
CA ILE A 147 -11.94 16.37 -11.58
C ILE A 147 -12.18 17.73 -10.90
N ILE A 148 -12.51 17.71 -9.60
CA ILE A 148 -12.63 18.93 -8.80
C ILE A 148 -11.48 18.92 -7.80
N GLY A 149 -10.57 19.89 -7.90
CA GLY A 149 -9.42 19.98 -7.00
C GLY A 149 -8.47 18.77 -7.04
N GLY A 150 -8.42 18.02 -8.15
CA GLY A 150 -7.58 16.84 -8.31
C GLY A 150 -8.17 15.51 -7.80
N ILE A 151 -9.41 15.53 -7.30
CA ILE A 151 -10.13 14.33 -6.84
C ILE A 151 -11.15 13.92 -7.91
N PRO A 152 -11.17 12.64 -8.35
CA PRO A 152 -12.21 12.14 -9.25
C PRO A 152 -13.52 11.96 -8.48
N VAL A 153 -14.47 12.86 -8.73
CA VAL A 153 -15.83 12.77 -8.17
C VAL A 153 -16.75 12.16 -9.23
N ARG A 154 -17.38 11.02 -8.90
CA ARG A 154 -18.36 10.35 -9.76
C ARG A 154 -19.77 10.79 -9.36
N THR A 155 -20.45 11.51 -10.25
CA THR A 155 -21.84 11.94 -10.04
C THR A 155 -22.74 11.24 -11.05
N VAL A 156 -23.91 10.79 -10.61
CA VAL A 156 -24.92 10.19 -11.50
C VAL A 156 -25.51 11.28 -12.38
N LYS A 157 -25.52 11.08 -13.70
CA LYS A 157 -26.21 11.99 -14.63
C LYS A 157 -27.72 11.74 -14.55
N THR A 158 -28.45 12.60 -13.85
CA THR A 158 -29.92 12.73 -13.98
C THR A 158 -30.22 13.88 -14.94
N ASN A 159 -30.89 13.59 -16.05
CA ASN A 159 -31.35 14.62 -16.98
C ASN A 159 -32.54 15.36 -16.38
N THR A 160 -32.33 16.42 -15.60
CA THR A 160 -33.32 17.47 -15.33
C THR A 160 -32.63 18.69 -14.73
N GLY A 161 -32.95 19.86 -15.29
CA GLY A 161 -32.37 21.14 -14.89
C GLY A 161 -32.93 21.73 -13.60
N ASP A 162 -32.24 22.81 -13.22
CA ASP A 162 -32.58 23.92 -12.34
C ASP A 162 -32.48 23.84 -10.80
N SER A 163 -31.68 24.83 -10.35
CA SER A 163 -31.71 25.72 -9.18
C SER A 163 -31.77 25.22 -7.72
N ASP A 164 -30.71 25.67 -7.04
CA ASP A 164 -30.70 26.44 -5.79
C ASP A 164 -30.60 25.78 -4.40
N SER A 165 -29.59 26.33 -3.71
CA SER A 165 -29.47 26.61 -2.27
C SER A 165 -29.08 25.48 -1.28
N LEU A 166 -27.90 25.71 -0.69
CA LEU A 166 -27.33 25.08 0.52
C LEU A 166 -28.23 25.35 1.75
N PRO A 167 -28.10 24.59 2.87
CA PRO A 167 -27.07 24.94 3.85
C PRO A 167 -26.37 23.77 4.55
N ASN A 168 -25.05 23.91 4.67
CA ASN A 168 -24.25 23.71 5.88
C ASN A 168 -24.50 22.44 6.73
N SER A 169 -23.67 21.40 6.50
CA SER A 169 -23.30 20.45 7.54
C SER A 169 -21.79 20.26 7.52
N ARG A 170 -21.15 20.85 8.53
CA ARG A 170 -19.73 20.71 8.82
C ARG A 170 -19.46 19.24 9.17
N CYS A 171 -18.83 18.50 8.25
CA CYS A 171 -18.09 17.30 8.61
C CYS A 171 -16.63 17.47 8.21
N ASN A 172 -15.79 17.26 9.21
CA ASN A 172 -14.38 17.57 9.28
C ASN A 172 -13.59 16.57 8.42
N SER A 173 -13.46 16.82 7.12
CA SER A 173 -12.62 16.02 6.23
C SER A 173 -11.18 16.53 6.30
N GLY A 174 -10.37 15.88 7.16
CA GLY A 174 -8.95 16.11 7.26
C GLY A 174 -8.24 15.73 5.96
N THR A 175 -7.88 16.74 5.17
CA THR A 175 -6.96 16.65 4.04
C THR A 175 -5.59 16.15 4.51
N SER A 176 -4.92 15.32 3.71
CA SER A 176 -3.60 14.75 4.02
C SER A 176 -2.45 15.77 4.01
N ASP A 177 -2.73 17.05 3.79
CA ASP A 177 -1.80 18.16 4.06
C ASP A 177 -1.83 18.61 5.54
N SER A 178 -2.71 18.05 6.36
CA SER A 178 -2.92 18.47 7.76
C SER A 178 -2.29 17.56 8.82
N ILE A 179 -1.69 16.42 8.43
CA ILE A 179 -1.01 15.52 9.38
C ILE A 179 0.36 16.13 9.71
N LYS A 180 0.39 16.90 10.80
CA LYS A 180 1.62 17.49 11.31
C LYS A 180 2.64 16.39 11.61
N PRO A 181 3.86 16.45 11.04
CA PRO A 181 4.89 15.49 11.39
C PRO A 181 5.22 15.63 12.88
N VAL A 182 5.42 14.50 13.54
CA VAL A 182 5.93 14.45 14.91
C VAL A 182 7.36 14.98 14.94
N LYS A 183 8.17 14.62 13.93
CA LYS A 183 9.49 15.20 13.69
C LYS A 183 9.88 15.08 12.21
N GLY A 184 10.54 16.11 11.69
CA GLY A 184 11.16 16.13 10.37
C GLY A 184 12.56 16.72 10.45
N GLY A 185 13.50 16.23 9.64
CA GLY A 185 14.88 16.73 9.66
C GLY A 185 15.83 15.89 8.82
N TYR A 186 16.99 16.44 8.49
CA TYR A 186 18.01 15.71 7.76
C TYR A 186 18.86 14.85 8.69
N CYS A 187 19.08 13.59 8.31
CA CYS A 187 20.03 12.71 8.99
C CYS A 187 20.82 11.91 7.95
N VAL A 188 21.89 11.24 8.39
CA VAL A 188 22.66 10.32 7.56
C VAL A 188 22.29 8.90 7.93
N LYS A 189 21.71 8.13 7.01
CA LYS A 189 21.29 6.75 7.27
C LYS A 189 22.15 5.74 6.53
N GLN A 190 22.28 4.55 7.10
CA GLN A 190 22.91 3.43 6.41
C GLN A 190 21.96 2.86 5.33
N GLY A 191 22.51 2.60 4.15
CA GLY A 191 21.89 1.81 3.10
C GLY A 191 21.82 0.34 3.52
N ALA A 192 20.82 -0.40 3.04
CA ALA A 192 20.63 -1.76 3.56
C ALA A 192 21.22 -2.89 2.71
N VAL A 193 21.33 -2.73 1.40
CA VAL A 193 22.16 -3.65 0.57
C VAL A 193 23.60 -3.17 0.67
N VAL A 194 23.91 -2.04 0.03
CA VAL A 194 25.21 -1.40 0.18
C VAL A 194 25.21 -0.56 1.45
N LYS A 195 26.04 -0.96 2.42
CA LYS A 195 26.17 -0.36 3.77
C LYS A 195 26.77 1.07 3.78
N SER A 196 26.66 1.78 2.66
CA SER A 196 26.97 3.20 2.48
C SER A 196 26.08 4.09 3.34
N TRP A 197 26.58 5.26 3.72
CA TRP A 197 25.86 6.23 4.53
C TRP A 197 25.41 7.41 3.68
N LYS A 198 24.11 7.68 3.62
CA LYS A 198 23.52 8.69 2.73
C LYS A 198 22.70 9.69 3.53
N ARG A 199 22.89 10.98 3.24
CA ARG A 199 22.05 12.07 3.79
C ARG A 199 20.64 11.97 3.19
N ARG A 200 19.63 12.01 4.05
CA ARG A 200 18.20 11.91 3.69
C ARG A 200 17.38 12.82 4.57
N TYR A 201 16.31 13.37 4.03
CA TYR A 201 15.30 14.03 4.85
C TYR A 201 14.38 12.97 5.46
N LEU A 202 14.33 12.88 6.77
CA LEU A 202 13.48 11.95 7.52
C LEU A 202 12.20 12.67 7.93
N LYS A 203 11.08 11.96 7.86
CA LYS A 203 9.77 12.45 8.31
C LYS A 203 9.07 11.35 9.10
N LEU A 204 8.78 11.62 10.36
CA LEU A 204 8.01 10.74 11.23
C LEU A 204 6.67 11.41 11.55
N ASP A 205 5.57 10.70 11.28
CA ASP A 205 4.23 11.09 11.71
C ASP A 205 3.59 9.97 12.56
N MET A 206 2.31 10.12 12.91
CA MET A 206 1.60 9.16 13.77
C MET A 206 1.27 7.83 13.08
N PHE A 207 1.45 7.74 11.77
CA PHE A 207 1.05 6.61 10.94
C PHE A 207 2.23 5.94 10.26
N LYS A 208 3.32 6.66 9.97
CA LYS A 208 4.49 6.13 9.26
C LYS A 208 5.77 6.91 9.52
N PHE A 209 6.88 6.25 9.23
CA PHE A 209 8.22 6.82 9.11
C PHE A 209 8.66 6.76 7.65
N CYS A 210 9.00 7.90 7.05
CA CYS A 210 9.47 7.99 5.67
C CYS A 210 10.83 8.69 5.61
N TYR A 211 11.59 8.42 4.54
CA TYR A 211 12.79 9.19 4.21
C TYR A 211 12.86 9.54 2.72
N PHE A 212 13.40 10.71 2.39
CA PHE A 212 13.39 11.31 1.05
C PHE A 212 14.83 11.66 0.61
N GLU A 213 15.08 11.88 -0.69
CA GLU A 213 16.35 12.47 -1.13
C GLU A 213 16.43 13.92 -0.65
N LYS A 214 15.35 14.67 -0.86
CA LYS A 214 15.20 16.06 -0.44
C LYS A 214 13.86 16.27 0.27
N GLU A 215 13.79 17.28 1.12
CA GLU A 215 12.55 17.66 1.83
C GLU A 215 11.38 18.01 0.89
N THR A 216 11.68 18.58 -0.29
CA THR A 216 10.67 18.99 -1.27
C THR A 216 10.19 17.84 -2.15
N ASP A 217 10.74 16.63 -2.00
CA ASP A 217 10.33 15.48 -2.80
C ASP A 217 8.94 15.00 -2.37
N LYS A 218 8.09 14.74 -3.36
CA LYS A 218 6.75 14.19 -3.13
C LYS A 218 6.79 12.70 -2.78
N GLU A 219 7.70 11.96 -3.41
CA GLU A 219 7.81 10.51 -3.29
C GLU A 219 8.93 10.12 -2.31
N PRO A 220 8.62 9.33 -1.26
CA PRO A 220 9.63 8.86 -0.32
C PRO A 220 10.55 7.84 -0.99
N ARG A 221 11.79 7.73 -0.52
CA ARG A 221 12.76 6.68 -0.90
C ARG A 221 12.62 5.42 -0.07
N GLY A 222 11.75 5.45 0.93
CA GLY A 222 11.38 4.33 1.76
C GLY A 222 10.38 4.76 2.82
N SER A 223 9.56 3.82 3.25
CA SER A 223 8.47 4.08 4.17
C SER A 223 8.19 2.85 5.02
N VAL A 224 8.15 3.06 6.33
CA VAL A 224 7.82 2.05 7.34
C VAL A 224 6.51 2.44 8.00
N SER A 225 5.55 1.53 8.09
CA SER A 225 4.32 1.77 8.85
C SER A 225 4.66 1.96 10.32
N ALA A 226 3.97 2.86 11.00
CA ALA A 226 4.18 3.06 12.43
C ALA A 226 3.88 1.77 13.22
N THR A 227 2.96 0.91 12.74
CA THR A 227 2.64 -0.40 13.33
C THR A 227 3.83 -1.36 13.35
N ASP A 228 4.79 -1.16 12.44
CA ASP A 228 5.97 -2.01 12.30
C ASP A 228 7.16 -1.47 13.10
N LEU A 229 7.03 -0.29 13.73
CA LEU A 229 8.07 0.23 14.60
C LEU A 229 8.07 -0.56 15.93
N ARG A 230 9.16 -1.29 16.19
CA ARG A 230 9.32 -2.12 17.40
C ARG A 230 10.06 -1.40 18.51
N GLY A 231 11.05 -0.59 18.15
CA GLY A 231 11.88 0.12 19.12
C GLY A 231 12.74 1.20 18.47
N ALA A 232 13.24 2.11 19.31
CA ALA A 232 14.28 3.05 18.95
C ALA A 232 15.21 3.25 20.14
N LYS A 233 16.53 3.16 19.94
CA LYS A 233 17.54 3.30 21.01
C LYS A 233 18.88 3.79 20.45
N PRO A 234 19.77 4.35 21.29
CA PRO A 234 21.14 4.63 20.88
C PRO A 234 21.82 3.34 20.42
N HIS A 235 22.65 3.44 19.39
CA HIS A 235 23.47 2.31 18.99
C HIS A 235 24.71 2.24 19.88
N GLU A 236 24.93 1.10 20.53
CA GLU A 236 26.05 0.89 21.47
C GLU A 236 27.32 0.37 20.76
N GLY A 237 27.19 -0.12 19.53
CA GLY A 237 28.31 -0.59 18.73
C GLY A 237 29.10 0.56 18.09
N ALA A 238 30.36 0.28 17.74
CA ALA A 238 31.18 1.22 16.99
C ALA A 238 30.91 1.07 15.48
N PHE A 239 30.35 2.11 14.86
CA PHE A 239 30.60 2.37 13.45
C PHE A 239 31.84 3.25 13.36
N SER A 240 32.92 2.74 12.76
CA SER A 240 34.19 3.46 12.67
C SER A 240 33.97 4.92 12.25
N ASN A 241 34.36 5.86 13.13
CA ASN A 241 34.24 7.32 12.95
C ASN A 241 32.83 7.92 12.89
N LYS A 242 31.80 7.26 13.44
CA LYS A 242 30.45 7.84 13.54
C LYS A 242 29.98 7.93 14.98
N GLN A 243 29.64 9.15 15.39
CA GLN A 243 28.99 9.44 16.66
C GLN A 243 27.50 9.71 16.43
N ASN A 244 26.72 9.74 17.50
CA ASN A 244 25.29 10.09 17.48
C ASN A 244 24.45 9.15 16.59
N VAL A 245 24.78 7.87 16.58
CA VAL A 245 24.04 6.85 15.84
C VAL A 245 22.96 6.25 16.75
N PHE A 246 21.74 6.18 16.23
CA PHE A 246 20.63 5.45 16.84
C PHE A 246 20.12 4.38 15.89
N GLU A 247 19.49 3.37 16.46
CA GLU A 247 18.84 2.31 15.73
C GLU A 247 17.32 2.36 15.88
N VAL A 248 16.61 2.11 14.77
CA VAL A 248 15.15 1.92 14.73
C VAL A 248 14.87 0.50 14.31
N GLU A 249 14.26 -0.27 15.19
CA GLU A 249 13.97 -1.68 15.01
C GLU A 249 12.61 -1.86 14.32
N THR A 250 12.59 -2.69 13.28
CA THR A 250 11.39 -3.16 12.57
C THR A 250 11.47 -4.69 12.42
N PRO A 251 10.38 -5.42 12.11
CA PRO A 251 10.42 -6.88 12.01
C PRO A 251 11.42 -7.43 11.00
N HIS A 252 11.74 -6.66 9.96
CA HIS A 252 12.56 -7.14 8.83
C HIS A 252 13.89 -6.41 8.70
N ARG A 253 14.12 -5.35 9.49
CA ARG A 253 15.29 -4.49 9.35
C ARG A 253 15.52 -3.63 10.58
N THR A 254 16.77 -3.50 10.97
CA THR A 254 17.22 -2.42 11.85
C THR A 254 17.81 -1.28 11.02
N TYR A 255 17.33 -0.07 11.27
CA TYR A 255 17.79 1.15 10.63
C TYR A 255 18.84 1.83 11.49
N TYR A 256 20.05 1.98 10.97
CA TYR A 256 21.09 2.80 11.61
C TYR A 256 21.09 4.22 11.03
N ILE A 257 20.90 5.20 11.90
CA ILE A 257 20.74 6.61 11.54
C ILE A 257 21.66 7.45 12.41
N GLN A 258 22.49 8.26 11.79
CA GLN A 258 23.37 9.23 12.40
C GLN A 258 22.68 10.61 12.37
N ALA A 259 22.49 11.19 13.55
CA ALA A 259 22.03 12.57 13.72
C ALA A 259 23.21 13.55 13.72
N GLU A 260 22.95 14.85 13.52
CA GLU A 260 24.00 15.88 13.51
C GLU A 260 24.55 16.15 14.91
N SER A 261 23.75 15.93 15.95
CA SER A 261 24.14 16.08 17.35
C SER A 261 23.55 15.01 18.26
N GLN A 262 24.12 14.87 19.46
CA GLN A 262 23.58 13.98 20.50
C GLN A 262 22.17 14.40 20.91
N GLN A 263 21.90 15.71 21.00
CA GLN A 263 20.57 16.23 21.29
C GLN A 263 19.57 15.79 20.21
N GLU A 264 19.92 15.98 18.94
CA GLU A 264 19.03 15.62 17.84
C GLU A 264 18.76 14.10 17.80
N MET A 265 19.79 13.27 18.06
CA MET A 265 19.63 11.82 18.22
C MET A 265 18.59 11.48 19.30
N MET A 266 18.70 12.10 20.48
CA MET A 266 17.78 11.85 21.58
C MET A 266 16.35 12.33 21.27
N GLU A 267 16.19 13.45 20.56
CA GLU A 267 14.90 13.93 20.08
C GLU A 267 14.26 12.95 19.08
N TRP A 268 15.03 12.41 18.14
CA TRP A 268 14.56 11.37 17.22
C TRP A 268 14.11 10.12 17.97
N ILE A 269 14.93 9.59 18.88
CA ILE A 269 14.59 8.42 19.71
C ILE A 269 13.30 8.68 20.50
N LYS A 270 13.16 9.87 21.10
CA LYS A 270 11.96 10.26 21.85
C LYS A 270 10.72 10.28 20.96
N ALA A 271 10.82 10.86 19.76
CA ALA A 271 9.73 10.92 18.80
C ALA A 271 9.26 9.51 18.35
N PHE A 272 10.20 8.62 18.03
CA PHE A 272 9.88 7.22 17.70
C PHE A 272 9.19 6.50 18.86
N LYS A 273 9.74 6.60 20.08
CA LYS A 273 9.13 5.99 21.27
C LYS A 273 7.72 6.51 21.54
N GLN A 274 7.47 7.80 21.31
CA GLN A 274 6.13 8.40 21.45
C GLN A 274 5.13 7.77 20.47
N VAL A 275 5.50 7.65 19.19
CA VAL A 275 4.65 7.04 18.15
C VAL A 275 4.36 5.56 18.50
N ILE A 276 5.40 4.79 18.84
CA ILE A 276 5.27 3.37 19.22
C ILE A 276 4.32 3.19 20.40
N ARG A 277 4.46 4.01 21.46
CA ARG A 277 3.58 3.97 22.63
C ARG A 277 2.13 4.30 22.27
N SER A 278 1.93 5.28 21.39
CA SER A 278 0.60 5.73 20.98
C SER A 278 -0.16 4.66 20.18
N ILE A 279 0.56 3.76 19.52
CA ILE A 279 -0.05 2.61 18.82
C ILE A 279 -0.46 1.55 19.83
N LYS A 280 0.42 1.19 20.77
CA LYS A 280 0.13 0.20 21.81
C LYS A 280 -1.06 0.59 22.69
N GLY A 281 -1.23 1.88 22.98
CA GLY A 281 -2.36 2.39 23.78
C GLY A 281 -3.72 2.40 23.07
N LYS A 282 -3.77 2.22 21.74
CA LYS A 282 -5.03 2.14 20.98
C LYS A 282 -5.58 0.71 20.88
N SER A 283 -4.78 -0.30 21.16
CA SER A 283 -5.16 -1.72 21.05
C SER A 283 -5.87 -2.28 22.29
N THR A 284 -6.08 -1.51 23.36
CA THR A 284 -6.57 -2.03 24.66
C THR A 284 -7.97 -1.56 25.09
N VAL A 285 -8.84 -1.10 24.19
CA VAL A 285 -10.26 -0.87 24.55
C VAL A 285 -11.09 -2.11 24.22
N VAL A 286 -10.92 -3.17 25.01
CA VAL A 286 -11.95 -4.21 25.16
C VAL A 286 -12.52 -4.01 26.56
N SER A 287 -13.72 -3.41 26.62
CA SER A 287 -14.48 -3.24 27.85
C SER A 287 -14.87 -4.62 28.42
N PRO A 288 -14.59 -4.91 29.70
CA PRO A 288 -15.22 -6.03 30.38
C PRO A 288 -16.56 -5.55 30.96
N ASN A 289 -17.69 -6.03 30.44
CA ASN A 289 -18.93 -6.08 31.22
C ASN A 289 -20.02 -6.98 30.64
N ALA A 290 -20.87 -7.43 31.58
CA ALA A 290 -21.92 -8.45 31.53
C ALA A 290 -21.37 -9.88 31.52
N ILE A 291 -21.54 -10.68 32.57
CA ILE A 291 -22.84 -11.11 33.10
C ILE A 291 -22.82 -11.11 34.65
N LYS A 292 -23.89 -10.54 35.23
CA LYS A 292 -24.30 -10.72 36.62
C LYS A 292 -24.97 -12.08 36.80
#